data_AF-A0A6S7E1Y0-F1
#
_entry.id   AF-A0A6S7E1Y0-F1
#
_cell.length_a   1.000
_cell.length_b   1.000
_cell.length_c   1.000
_cell.angle_alpha   90.00
_cell.angle_beta   90.00
_cell.angle_gamma   90.00
#
_symmetry.space_group_name_H-M   'P 1'
#
loop_
_entity.id
_entity.type
_entity.pdbx_description
1 polymer ?
#
loop_
_entity_poly.entity_id
_entity_poly.type
_entity_poly.pdbx_seq_one_letter_code
_entity_poly.pdbx_strand_id
1 'polypeptide(L)'
;MGNASATPRRSFARKLLVALVLGALLLGAAASIGMRFIERHVAGLLGPRAQVADVRLGFDAVVLTDVKIAGAEGVAPASAQRVVAEPDWGSLLRRQPVFRKITIEGFDFAVLRSADGDMQISPALQAALREADGDGGRARDKGPIRVDDIVLDGGRLDFIDSAIAKPPHRIPFENVSARLHPLVLPADGQQSQMEFKGSVRDNRSGAATVQARGSLAVGDSDADMTVAVRNMDIRYAAPYLAENGAGSLAGGAMDLDMRTTVAKRQLNASGVVALHDLKFSGDGSLFSLPRKAVLAALEDRKGTLRMEFKLAGSLDNPKFSASRGFAAQIARGFGRAIGVGAEGAAGGVAGAVKDLGDAISDLLTQ
;
A
#
# COMPACT_ATOMS: atom_id res chain seq x y z
N MET A 1 24.00 33.58 -6.22
CA MET A 1 22.72 33.59 -6.95
C MET A 1 22.67 32.32 -7.79
N GLY A 2 21.76 31.41 -7.47
CA GLY A 2 21.63 30.12 -8.14
C GLY A 2 20.33 29.47 -7.70
N ASN A 3 19.23 29.87 -8.35
CA ASN A 3 17.90 29.32 -8.12
C ASN A 3 17.84 27.88 -8.63
N ALA A 4 17.86 26.91 -7.72
CA ALA A 4 17.40 25.56 -8.02
C ALA A 4 15.87 25.54 -7.86
N SER A 5 15.17 25.76 -8.98
CA SER A 5 13.73 25.57 -9.08
C SER A 5 13.38 24.10 -8.85
N ALA A 6 12.68 23.81 -7.75
CA ALA A 6 12.03 22.53 -7.54
C ALA A 6 10.91 22.34 -8.58
N THR A 7 11.06 21.35 -9.45
CA THR A 7 10.05 20.94 -10.44
C THR A 7 8.89 20.22 -9.74
N PRO A 8 7.61 20.49 -10.10
CA PRO A 8 6.48 19.91 -9.40
C PRO A 8 6.25 18.44 -9.81
N ARG A 9 5.91 17.61 -8.81
CA ARG A 9 5.61 16.17 -8.83
C ARG A 9 4.39 15.82 -9.71
N ARG A 10 4.55 15.91 -11.03
CA ARG A 10 3.50 15.61 -12.04
C ARG A 10 3.59 14.20 -12.65
N SER A 11 4.39 13.30 -12.07
CA SER A 11 4.73 12.02 -12.72
C SER A 11 3.69 10.91 -12.48
N PHE A 12 3.02 10.87 -11.32
CA PHE A 12 2.13 9.77 -10.93
C PHE A 12 0.77 9.80 -11.66
N ALA A 13 0.17 10.99 -11.74
CA ALA A 13 -1.08 11.29 -12.45
C ALA A 13 -1.05 10.97 -13.95
N ARG A 14 0.13 11.09 -14.56
CA ARG A 14 0.37 10.95 -16.00
C ARG A 14 0.61 9.49 -16.41
N LYS A 15 0.92 8.61 -15.47
CA LYS A 15 1.30 7.20 -15.71
C LYS A 15 0.13 6.23 -15.60
N LEU A 16 -0.87 6.53 -14.76
CA LEU A 16 -2.14 5.80 -14.69
C LEU A 16 -3.08 6.20 -15.85
N LEU A 17 -2.89 7.42 -16.37
CA LEU A 17 -3.60 8.02 -17.51
C LEU A 17 -3.65 7.08 -18.72
N VAL A 18 -2.48 6.58 -19.10
CA VAL A 18 -2.28 6.04 -20.43
C VAL A 18 -2.94 4.66 -20.57
N ALA A 19 -3.10 3.92 -19.46
CA ALA A 19 -3.78 2.61 -19.41
C ALA A 19 -5.25 2.72 -19.81
N LEU A 20 -5.91 3.75 -19.27
CA LEU A 20 -7.32 4.04 -19.50
C LEU A 20 -7.54 4.81 -20.80
N VAL A 21 -6.57 5.61 -21.23
CA VAL A 21 -6.50 6.17 -22.58
C VAL A 21 -6.43 5.07 -23.63
N LEU A 22 -5.78 3.94 -23.34
CA LEU A 22 -5.74 2.81 -24.25
C LEU A 22 -7.06 2.05 -24.32
N GLY A 23 -7.77 1.86 -23.20
CA GLY A 23 -9.17 1.44 -23.22
C GLY A 23 -10.07 2.39 -24.02
N ALA A 24 -9.82 3.71 -23.97
CA ALA A 24 -10.61 4.72 -24.67
C ALA A 24 -10.29 4.82 -26.16
N LEU A 25 -9.02 4.62 -26.52
CA LEU A 25 -8.58 4.52 -27.91
C LEU A 25 -9.08 3.24 -28.57
N LEU A 26 -9.16 2.13 -27.81
CA LEU A 26 -9.80 0.89 -28.24
C LEU A 26 -11.29 1.10 -28.55
N LEU A 27 -12.00 1.93 -27.77
CA LEU A 27 -13.40 2.29 -28.02
C LEU A 27 -13.60 3.28 -29.17
N GLY A 28 -12.71 4.27 -29.31
CA GLY A 28 -12.75 5.22 -30.43
C GLY A 28 -12.52 4.55 -31.78
N ALA A 29 -11.66 3.53 -31.83
CA ALA A 29 -11.44 2.71 -33.01
C ALA A 29 -12.60 1.74 -33.29
N ALA A 30 -13.21 1.17 -32.24
CA ALA A 30 -14.37 0.27 -32.35
C ALA A 30 -15.62 0.94 -32.95
N ALA A 31 -15.83 2.24 -32.71
CA ALA A 31 -16.96 2.98 -33.30
C ALA A 31 -16.79 3.28 -34.80
N SER A 32 -15.59 3.10 -35.38
CA SER A 32 -15.26 3.63 -36.71
C SER A 32 -14.78 2.58 -37.72
N ILE A 33 -14.21 1.45 -37.29
CA ILE A 33 -13.50 0.52 -38.18
C ILE A 33 -13.82 -0.94 -37.79
N GLY A 34 -14.35 -1.71 -38.75
CA GLY A 34 -14.89 -3.05 -38.52
C GLY A 34 -13.93 -4.08 -37.88
N MET A 35 -14.56 -5.12 -37.30
CA MET A 35 -14.02 -6.18 -36.43
C MET A 35 -12.63 -6.75 -36.78
N ARG A 36 -12.24 -6.80 -38.07
CA ARG A 36 -10.96 -7.41 -38.51
C ARG A 36 -9.72 -6.52 -38.37
N PHE A 37 -9.90 -5.23 -38.10
CA PHE A 37 -8.78 -4.30 -37.92
C PHE A 37 -8.37 -4.13 -36.45
N ILE A 38 -9.21 -4.59 -35.51
CA ILE A 38 -9.10 -4.29 -34.09
C ILE A 38 -8.03 -5.15 -33.43
N GLU A 39 -7.94 -6.45 -33.74
CA GLU A 39 -6.89 -7.33 -33.18
C GLU A 39 -5.46 -6.80 -33.43
N ARG A 40 -5.18 -6.34 -34.66
CA ARG A 40 -3.85 -5.78 -35.01
C ARG A 40 -3.60 -4.41 -34.37
N HIS A 41 -4.66 -3.60 -34.20
CA HIS A 41 -4.54 -2.30 -33.56
C HIS A 41 -4.35 -2.43 -32.04
N VAL A 42 -5.04 -3.37 -31.38
CA VAL A 42 -4.89 -3.65 -29.94
C VAL A 42 -3.46 -4.09 -29.62
N ALA A 43 -2.91 -5.02 -30.42
CA ALA A 43 -1.54 -5.51 -30.26
C ALA A 43 -0.48 -4.41 -30.51
N GLY A 44 -0.72 -3.52 -31.47
CA GLY A 44 0.17 -2.37 -31.73
C GLY A 44 0.09 -1.27 -30.66
N LEU A 45 -1.07 -1.12 -30.02
CA LEU A 45 -1.38 -0.05 -29.08
C LEU A 45 -0.93 -0.34 -27.63
N LEU A 46 -0.90 -1.60 -27.22
CA LEU A 46 -0.39 -1.99 -25.90
C LEU A 46 1.14 -2.24 -25.91
N GLY A 47 1.81 -1.92 -27.02
CA GLY A 47 3.23 -2.18 -27.25
C GLY A 47 3.53 -3.66 -27.50
N PRO A 48 4.74 -4.00 -27.98
CA PRO A 48 5.14 -5.36 -28.34
C PRO A 48 5.13 -6.35 -27.15
N ARG A 49 4.99 -5.84 -25.93
CA ARG A 49 5.02 -6.60 -24.68
C ARG A 49 3.65 -7.08 -24.21
N ALA A 50 2.57 -6.63 -24.83
CA ALA A 50 1.21 -7.02 -24.43
C ALA A 50 0.62 -8.06 -25.38
N GLN A 51 -0.07 -9.03 -24.80
CA GLN A 51 -0.78 -10.09 -25.48
C GLN A 51 -2.22 -10.12 -24.94
N VAL A 52 -3.19 -10.21 -25.84
CA VAL A 52 -4.60 -10.36 -25.52
C VAL A 52 -5.10 -11.55 -26.33
N ALA A 53 -5.72 -12.53 -25.68
CA ALA A 53 -6.14 -13.75 -26.36
C ALA A 53 -7.42 -13.54 -27.19
N ASP A 54 -8.39 -12.80 -26.64
CA ASP A 54 -9.68 -12.53 -27.29
C ASP A 54 -10.17 -11.12 -26.96
N VAL A 55 -10.81 -10.47 -27.94
CA VAL A 55 -11.42 -9.14 -27.81
C VAL A 55 -12.86 -9.22 -28.28
N ARG A 56 -13.81 -9.07 -27.36
CA ARG A 56 -15.25 -9.03 -27.68
C ARG A 56 -15.79 -7.62 -27.51
N LEU A 57 -16.44 -7.16 -28.57
CA LEU A 57 -17.11 -5.86 -28.59
C LEU A 57 -18.61 -6.11 -28.46
N GLY A 58 -19.13 -5.83 -27.27
CA GLY A 58 -20.56 -5.70 -27.03
C GLY A 58 -21.06 -4.31 -27.39
N PHE A 59 -22.37 -4.17 -27.50
CA PHE A 59 -23.00 -2.86 -27.70
C PHE A 59 -22.86 -1.96 -26.47
N ASP A 60 -22.68 -2.52 -25.29
CA ASP A 60 -22.65 -1.85 -23.99
C ASP A 60 -21.30 -1.97 -23.26
N ALA A 61 -20.49 -2.97 -23.61
CA ALA A 61 -19.21 -3.25 -22.97
C ALA A 61 -18.15 -3.77 -23.95
N VAL A 62 -16.89 -3.50 -23.64
CA VAL A 62 -15.72 -4.11 -24.28
C VAL A 62 -15.11 -5.11 -23.32
N VAL A 63 -14.94 -6.35 -23.76
CA VAL A 63 -14.40 -7.45 -22.96
C VAL A 63 -13.08 -7.92 -23.56
N LEU A 64 -12.02 -7.85 -22.77
CA LEU A 64 -10.72 -8.43 -23.08
C LEU A 64 -10.54 -9.70 -22.24
N THR A 65 -10.08 -10.78 -22.86
CA THR A 65 -9.80 -12.06 -22.18
C THR A 65 -8.33 -12.42 -22.27
N ASP A 66 -7.79 -12.94 -21.16
CA ASP A 66 -6.40 -13.33 -20.98
C ASP A 66 -5.40 -12.24 -21.41
N VAL A 67 -5.51 -11.09 -20.75
CA VAL A 67 -4.59 -9.97 -20.94
C VAL A 67 -3.29 -10.29 -20.21
N LYS A 68 -2.17 -10.27 -20.94
CA LYS A 68 -0.81 -10.45 -20.40
C LYS A 68 0.08 -9.31 -20.85
N ILE A 69 0.85 -8.77 -19.93
CA ILE A 69 1.80 -7.70 -20.17
C ILE A 69 3.15 -8.18 -19.65
N ALA A 70 4.07 -8.46 -20.57
CA ALA A 70 5.43 -8.84 -20.24
C ALA A 70 6.14 -7.67 -19.54
N GLY A 71 6.75 -7.96 -18.40
CA GLY A 71 7.67 -7.03 -17.76
C GLY A 71 8.97 -6.94 -18.56
N ALA A 72 9.58 -5.75 -18.60
CA ALA A 72 10.98 -5.61 -18.98
C ALA A 72 11.89 -6.30 -17.93
N GLU A 73 13.19 -6.40 -18.20
CA GLU A 73 14.14 -6.97 -17.25
C GLU A 73 14.08 -6.25 -15.90
N GLY A 74 13.89 -7.01 -14.81
CA GLY A 74 13.73 -6.48 -13.45
C GLY A 74 12.36 -5.85 -13.15
N VAL A 75 11.41 -5.84 -14.10
CA VAL A 75 10.06 -5.32 -13.93
C VAL A 75 9.07 -6.46 -13.78
N ALA A 76 8.27 -6.46 -12.71
CA ALA A 76 7.25 -7.47 -12.50
C ALA A 76 6.19 -7.44 -13.62
N PRO A 77 5.84 -8.59 -14.23
CA PRO A 77 4.82 -8.66 -15.27
C PRO A 77 3.43 -8.34 -14.69
N ALA A 78 2.47 -8.14 -15.58
CA ALA A 78 1.07 -7.97 -15.19
C ALA A 78 0.15 -8.84 -16.04
N SER A 79 -0.94 -9.33 -15.46
CA SER A 79 -1.96 -10.07 -16.20
C SER A 79 -3.35 -9.89 -15.60
N ALA A 80 -4.38 -10.20 -16.40
CA ALA A 80 -5.77 -10.29 -15.96
C ALA A 80 -6.50 -11.33 -16.81
N GLN A 81 -7.36 -12.12 -16.18
CA GLN A 81 -8.18 -13.11 -16.88
C GLN A 81 -9.26 -12.43 -17.71
N ARG A 82 -9.90 -11.40 -17.15
CA ARG A 82 -10.96 -10.66 -17.83
C ARG A 82 -10.91 -9.18 -17.48
N VAL A 83 -11.00 -8.33 -18.50
CA VAL A 83 -11.16 -6.88 -18.34
C VAL A 83 -12.44 -6.46 -19.05
N VAL A 84 -13.38 -5.90 -18.32
CA VAL A 84 -14.67 -5.41 -18.84
C VAL A 84 -14.70 -3.90 -18.70
N ALA A 85 -14.81 -3.18 -19.81
CA ALA A 85 -14.93 -1.72 -19.82
C ALA A 85 -16.30 -1.31 -20.38
N GLU A 86 -17.07 -0.57 -19.58
CA GLU A 86 -18.40 -0.08 -19.92
C GLU A 86 -18.32 1.41 -20.33
N PRO A 87 -18.24 1.72 -21.64
CA PRO A 87 -18.25 3.09 -22.13
C PRO A 87 -19.58 3.80 -21.87
N ASP A 88 -19.52 5.12 -21.68
CA ASP A 88 -20.68 5.96 -21.89
C ASP A 88 -20.72 6.51 -23.32
N TRP A 89 -21.47 5.83 -24.19
CA TRP A 89 -21.60 6.20 -25.60
C TRP A 89 -22.09 7.64 -25.83
N GLY A 90 -22.98 8.15 -24.97
CA GLY A 90 -23.47 9.52 -25.08
C GLY A 90 -22.38 10.56 -24.87
N SER A 91 -21.46 10.28 -23.93
CA SER A 91 -20.29 11.11 -23.65
C SER A 91 -19.21 10.95 -24.71
N LEU A 92 -18.99 9.74 -25.23
CA LEU A 92 -18.02 9.48 -26.30
C LEU A 92 -18.38 10.23 -27.60
N LEU A 93 -19.67 10.27 -27.97
CA LEU A 93 -20.15 11.06 -29.10
C LEU A 93 -19.91 12.56 -28.92
N ARG A 94 -19.85 13.04 -27.67
CA ARG A 94 -19.52 14.42 -27.30
C ARG A 94 -18.02 14.65 -27.12
N ARG A 95 -17.17 13.68 -27.50
CA ARG A 95 -15.70 13.69 -27.32
C ARG A 95 -15.26 13.80 -25.86
N GLN A 96 -16.09 13.33 -24.93
CA GLN A 96 -15.76 13.20 -23.52
C GLN A 96 -15.57 11.71 -23.20
N PRO A 97 -14.31 11.22 -23.11
CA PRO A 97 -14.04 9.82 -22.82
C PRO A 97 -14.43 9.49 -21.36
N VAL A 98 -15.67 9.02 -21.20
CA VAL A 98 -16.24 8.60 -19.92
C VAL A 98 -16.51 7.10 -19.94
N PHE A 99 -16.06 6.42 -18.90
CA PHE A 99 -16.36 5.03 -18.61
C PHE A 99 -17.18 4.96 -17.35
N ARG A 100 -18.31 4.26 -17.39
CA ARG A 100 -19.14 4.07 -16.19
C ARG A 100 -18.46 3.10 -15.23
N LYS A 101 -17.90 2.03 -15.76
CA LYS A 101 -17.28 0.98 -14.96
C LYS A 101 -16.18 0.27 -15.71
N ILE A 102 -15.11 -0.04 -15.00
CA ILE A 102 -14.04 -0.93 -15.49
C ILE A 102 -13.82 -2.01 -14.44
N THR A 103 -14.07 -3.25 -14.81
CA THR A 103 -13.90 -4.43 -13.95
C THR A 103 -12.71 -5.23 -14.44
N ILE A 104 -11.78 -5.54 -13.53
CA ILE A 104 -10.59 -6.33 -13.81
C ILE A 104 -10.64 -7.57 -12.91
N GLU A 105 -10.76 -8.74 -13.50
CA GLU A 105 -10.94 -10.01 -12.80
C GLU A 105 -9.72 -10.91 -12.98
N GLY A 106 -9.39 -11.69 -11.94
CA GLY A 106 -8.30 -12.67 -12.03
C GLY A 106 -6.95 -12.01 -12.28
N PHE A 107 -6.72 -10.82 -11.72
CA PHE A 107 -5.52 -10.04 -11.99
C PHE A 107 -4.30 -10.56 -11.23
N ASP A 108 -3.13 -10.25 -11.76
CA ASP A 108 -1.84 -10.43 -11.11
C ASP A 108 -0.94 -9.26 -11.50
N PHE A 109 -0.57 -8.42 -10.53
CA PHE A 109 0.36 -7.32 -10.76
C PHE A 109 1.10 -6.92 -9.48
N ALA A 110 2.17 -6.15 -9.65
CA ALA A 110 2.90 -5.58 -8.53
C ALA A 110 2.57 -4.09 -8.30
N VAL A 111 2.59 -3.68 -7.03
CA VAL A 111 2.66 -2.27 -6.62
C VAL A 111 4.04 -2.04 -6.03
N LEU A 112 4.86 -1.25 -6.72
CA LEU A 112 6.22 -0.96 -6.32
C LEU A 112 6.28 0.41 -5.66
N ARG A 113 6.82 0.47 -4.44
CA ARG A 113 7.32 1.71 -3.86
C ARG A 113 8.82 1.80 -4.12
N SER A 114 9.21 2.78 -4.90
CA SER A 114 10.60 3.07 -5.22
C SER A 114 11.35 3.63 -3.99
N ALA A 115 12.68 3.63 -4.03
CA ALA A 115 13.52 4.08 -2.91
C ALA A 115 13.35 5.58 -2.55
N ASP A 116 12.89 6.38 -3.51
CA ASP A 116 12.49 7.78 -3.35
C ASP A 116 11.06 7.95 -2.75
N GLY A 117 10.35 6.83 -2.54
CA GLY A 117 9.00 6.80 -2.02
C GLY A 117 7.92 6.93 -3.09
N ASP A 118 8.27 6.98 -4.38
CA ASP A 118 7.29 7.03 -5.46
C ASP A 118 6.56 5.69 -5.58
N MET A 119 5.23 5.75 -5.64
CA MET A 119 4.38 4.58 -5.83
C MET A 119 4.21 4.31 -7.33
N GLN A 120 4.27 3.04 -7.73
CA GLN A 120 4.06 2.60 -9.10
C GLN A 120 3.12 1.40 -9.10
N ILE A 121 1.90 1.61 -9.59
CA ILE A 121 0.89 0.54 -9.75
C ILE A 121 1.10 -0.11 -11.11
N SER A 122 1.36 -1.42 -11.13
CA SER A 122 1.66 -2.20 -12.34
C SER A 122 2.76 -1.56 -13.21
N PRO A 123 4.04 -1.65 -12.80
CA PRO A 123 5.14 -1.03 -13.55
C PRO A 123 5.27 -1.55 -14.99
N ALA A 124 4.97 -2.83 -15.25
CA ALA A 124 4.94 -3.39 -16.61
C ALA A 124 3.89 -2.72 -17.50
N LEU A 125 2.68 -2.53 -16.97
CA LEU A 125 1.64 -1.77 -17.67
C LEU A 125 2.16 -0.35 -17.94
N GLN A 126 2.65 0.36 -16.93
CA GLN A 126 3.18 1.72 -17.13
C GLN A 126 4.30 1.80 -18.18
N ALA A 127 5.19 0.81 -18.24
CA ALA A 127 6.27 0.76 -19.21
C ALA A 127 5.73 0.54 -20.64
N ALA A 128 4.85 -0.44 -20.82
CA ALA A 128 4.20 -0.73 -22.10
C ALA A 128 3.45 0.49 -22.66
N LEU A 129 2.81 1.24 -21.78
CA LEU A 129 2.08 2.45 -22.13
C LEU A 129 2.98 3.62 -22.58
N ARG A 130 4.12 3.81 -21.91
CA ARG A 130 5.09 4.86 -22.30
C ARG A 130 5.74 4.56 -23.64
N GLU A 131 5.96 3.27 -23.93
CA GLU A 131 6.50 2.80 -25.20
C GLU A 131 5.51 3.07 -26.34
N ALA A 132 4.22 2.81 -26.11
CA ALA A 132 3.15 3.11 -27.07
C ALA A 132 2.98 4.61 -27.38
N ASP A 133 3.20 5.49 -26.40
CA ASP A 133 3.17 6.95 -26.60
C ASP A 133 4.43 7.50 -27.32
N GLY A 134 5.52 6.71 -27.37
CA GLY A 134 6.82 7.13 -27.90
C GLY A 134 6.96 7.12 -29.43
N ASP A 135 6.05 6.47 -30.15
CA ASP A 135 6.19 6.18 -31.60
C ASP A 135 5.34 7.09 -32.53
N GLY A 136 4.86 8.24 -32.03
CA GLY A 136 4.01 9.14 -32.83
C GLY A 136 4.03 10.59 -32.36
N GLY A 137 4.66 11.45 -33.15
CA GLY A 137 4.73 12.90 -32.93
C GLY A 137 3.36 13.59 -32.77
N ARG A 138 3.39 14.67 -31.99
CA ARG A 138 2.29 15.52 -31.49
C ARG A 138 1.43 14.85 -30.41
N ALA A 139 1.69 15.28 -29.17
CA ALA A 139 0.74 15.28 -28.07
C ALA A 139 -0.56 15.98 -28.53
N ARG A 140 -1.46 15.23 -29.16
CA ARG A 140 -2.85 15.66 -29.29
C ARG A 140 -3.36 15.80 -27.86
N ASP A 141 -3.93 16.96 -27.59
CA ASP A 141 -4.62 17.33 -26.35
C ASP A 141 -5.78 16.34 -26.14
N LYS A 142 -5.46 15.14 -25.63
CA LYS A 142 -6.44 14.12 -25.28
C LYS A 142 -7.09 14.64 -24.00
N GLY A 143 -8.32 15.16 -24.13
CA GLY A 143 -9.10 15.66 -23.00
C GLY A 143 -9.20 14.65 -21.86
N PRO A 144 -9.59 15.11 -20.66
CA PRO A 144 -9.58 14.26 -19.47
C PRO A 144 -10.47 13.04 -19.65
N ILE A 145 -9.92 11.88 -19.30
CA ILE A 145 -10.64 10.62 -19.23
C ILE A 145 -11.22 10.49 -17.84
N ARG A 146 -12.51 10.20 -17.77
CA ARG A 146 -13.20 9.90 -16.51
C ARG A 146 -13.57 8.44 -16.48
N VAL A 147 -13.31 7.80 -15.34
CA VAL A 147 -13.83 6.48 -15.01
C VAL A 147 -14.63 6.64 -13.74
N ASP A 148 -15.93 6.40 -13.79
CA ASP A 148 -16.78 6.58 -12.62
C ASP A 148 -16.50 5.47 -11.60
N ASP A 149 -16.21 4.24 -12.05
CA ASP A 149 -15.94 3.11 -11.16
C ASP A 149 -14.86 2.18 -11.70
N ILE A 150 -13.87 1.86 -10.87
CA ILE A 150 -12.86 0.85 -11.15
C ILE A 150 -12.98 -0.24 -10.10
N VAL A 151 -13.20 -1.47 -10.53
CA VAL A 151 -13.31 -2.66 -9.67
C VAL A 151 -12.21 -3.64 -10.02
N LEU A 152 -11.44 -4.03 -9.02
CA LEU A 152 -10.55 -5.18 -9.05
C LEU A 152 -11.25 -6.31 -8.30
N ASP A 153 -11.39 -7.48 -8.93
CA ASP A 153 -12.06 -8.62 -8.33
C ASP A 153 -11.23 -9.92 -8.45
N GLY A 154 -11.04 -10.59 -7.32
CA GLY A 154 -10.41 -11.91 -7.26
C GLY A 154 -9.04 -12.00 -7.94
N GLY A 155 -8.00 -11.38 -7.37
CA GLY A 155 -6.65 -11.41 -7.93
C GLY A 155 -5.51 -11.52 -6.91
N ARG A 156 -4.29 -11.45 -7.43
CA ARG A 156 -3.01 -11.41 -6.70
C ARG A 156 -2.38 -10.03 -6.85
N LEU A 157 -1.83 -9.52 -5.75
CA LEU A 157 -1.11 -8.24 -5.76
C LEU A 157 0.17 -8.39 -4.95
N ASP A 158 1.31 -8.11 -5.56
CA ASP A 158 2.58 -8.06 -4.84
C ASP A 158 2.92 -6.62 -4.47
N PHE A 159 2.87 -6.28 -3.18
CA PHE A 159 3.40 -4.99 -2.72
C PHE A 159 4.90 -5.12 -2.48
N ILE A 160 5.70 -4.34 -3.22
CA ILE A 160 7.16 -4.36 -3.18
C ILE A 160 7.64 -3.01 -2.69
N ASP A 161 8.22 -2.94 -1.50
CA ASP A 161 8.77 -1.72 -0.90
C ASP A 161 10.30 -1.73 -0.94
N SER A 162 10.85 -0.91 -1.85
CA SER A 162 12.30 -0.72 -2.01
C SER A 162 12.86 0.41 -1.14
N ALA A 163 11.99 1.17 -0.46
CA ALA A 163 12.39 2.25 0.43
C ALA A 163 12.77 1.75 1.84
N ILE A 164 12.33 0.54 2.23
CA ILE A 164 12.52 0.04 3.59
C ILE A 164 13.64 -1.00 3.76
N ALA A 165 13.94 -1.79 2.72
CA ALA A 165 14.91 -2.87 2.82
C ALA A 165 15.66 -3.12 1.51
N LYS A 166 16.85 -3.71 1.62
CA LYS A 166 17.64 -4.27 0.52
C LYS A 166 17.98 -5.72 0.87
N PRO A 167 17.47 -6.73 0.14
CA PRO A 167 16.60 -6.66 -1.04
C PRO A 167 15.22 -6.03 -0.75
N PRO A 168 14.47 -5.59 -1.79
CA PRO A 168 13.14 -4.99 -1.61
C PRO A 168 12.20 -5.88 -0.81
N HIS A 169 11.46 -5.27 0.12
CA HIS A 169 10.52 -5.99 0.97
C HIS A 169 9.24 -6.33 0.20
N ARG A 170 8.80 -7.58 0.23
CA ARG A 170 7.61 -8.05 -0.51
C ARG A 170 6.52 -8.50 0.44
N ILE A 171 5.30 -8.02 0.21
CA ILE A 171 4.07 -8.47 0.86
C ILE A 171 3.14 -9.04 -0.22
N PRO A 172 3.01 -10.37 -0.34
CA PRO A 172 2.18 -11.00 -1.36
C PRO A 172 0.72 -11.06 -0.89
N PHE A 173 -0.17 -10.39 -1.62
CA PHE A 173 -1.60 -10.46 -1.40
C PHE A 173 -2.29 -11.43 -2.37
N GLU A 174 -3.39 -12.01 -1.92
CA GLU A 174 -4.29 -12.86 -2.70
C GLU A 174 -5.75 -12.61 -2.31
N ASN A 175 -6.68 -13.14 -3.11
CA ASN A 175 -8.11 -12.88 -2.97
C ASN A 175 -8.40 -11.38 -2.85
N VAL A 176 -7.69 -10.59 -3.66
CA VAL A 176 -7.76 -9.14 -3.59
C VAL A 176 -9.02 -8.66 -4.30
N SER A 177 -9.81 -7.85 -3.61
CA SER A 177 -10.89 -7.05 -4.17
C SER A 177 -10.66 -5.59 -3.82
N ALA A 178 -10.74 -4.70 -4.80
CA ALA A 178 -10.57 -3.27 -4.58
C ALA A 178 -11.53 -2.46 -5.45
N ARG A 179 -11.88 -1.26 -4.98
CA ARG A 179 -12.73 -0.33 -5.73
C ARG A 179 -12.16 1.08 -5.62
N LEU A 180 -12.20 1.83 -6.73
CA LEU A 180 -11.82 3.24 -6.76
C LEU A 180 -12.88 4.02 -7.57
N HIS A 181 -13.45 5.07 -6.98
CA HIS A 181 -14.48 5.86 -7.66
C HIS A 181 -14.57 7.32 -7.14
N PRO A 182 -14.70 8.33 -8.00
CA PRO A 182 -14.37 8.33 -9.43
C PRO A 182 -12.86 8.47 -9.64
N LEU A 183 -12.36 8.18 -10.84
CA LEU A 183 -10.98 8.47 -11.27
C LEU A 183 -11.02 9.40 -12.49
N VAL A 184 -10.27 10.50 -12.43
CA VAL A 184 -9.99 11.35 -13.59
C VAL A 184 -8.52 11.31 -13.95
N LEU A 185 -8.28 11.34 -15.24
CA LEU A 185 -7.00 11.15 -15.89
C LEU A 185 -6.84 12.28 -16.92
N PRO A 186 -5.80 13.14 -16.84
CA PRO A 186 -4.69 13.09 -15.90
C PRO A 186 -5.20 13.39 -14.52
N ALA A 187 -4.62 12.72 -13.52
CA ALA A 187 -5.03 12.97 -12.16
C ALA A 187 -4.79 14.45 -11.83
N ASP A 188 -5.85 15.08 -11.37
CA ASP A 188 -6.00 16.52 -11.20
C ASP A 188 -6.19 16.89 -9.73
N GLY A 189 -6.00 15.93 -8.82
CA GLY A 189 -6.30 16.08 -7.40
C GLY A 189 -7.75 15.79 -7.05
N GLN A 190 -8.59 15.30 -7.98
CA GLN A 190 -9.95 14.90 -7.67
C GLN A 190 -9.96 13.85 -6.55
N GLN A 191 -10.86 14.06 -5.58
CA GLN A 191 -11.09 13.13 -4.49
C GLN A 191 -11.82 11.88 -5.00
N SER A 192 -11.22 10.73 -4.72
CA SER A 192 -11.72 9.40 -5.03
C SER A 192 -11.95 8.63 -3.73
N GLN A 193 -13.06 7.91 -3.65
CA GLN A 193 -13.27 6.89 -2.63
C GLN A 193 -12.56 5.61 -3.04
N MET A 194 -11.90 4.98 -2.08
CA MET A 194 -11.15 3.74 -2.26
C MET A 194 -11.58 2.71 -1.23
N GLU A 195 -11.73 1.48 -1.69
CA GLU A 195 -11.87 0.29 -0.86
C GLU A 195 -10.86 -0.76 -1.31
N PHE A 196 -10.31 -1.50 -0.36
CA PHE A 196 -9.39 -2.61 -0.58
C PHE A 196 -9.64 -3.68 0.46
N LYS A 197 -9.68 -4.94 0.02
CA LYS A 197 -9.70 -6.14 0.85
C LYS A 197 -8.78 -7.17 0.23
N GLY A 198 -8.03 -7.88 1.06
CA GLY A 198 -7.21 -9.00 0.59
C GLY A 198 -6.65 -9.81 1.75
N SER A 199 -6.12 -10.98 1.41
CA SER A 199 -5.39 -11.85 2.34
C SER A 199 -3.91 -11.88 2.02
N VAL A 200 -3.08 -12.16 3.03
CA VAL A 200 -1.63 -12.28 2.83
C VAL A 200 -1.27 -13.74 2.59
N ARG A 201 -0.63 -14.02 1.44
CA ARG A 201 -0.13 -15.36 1.09
C ARG A 201 1.09 -15.71 1.94
N ASP A 202 1.35 -17.00 2.15
CA ASP A 202 2.52 -17.51 2.88
C ASP A 202 2.62 -17.01 4.34
N ASN A 203 1.48 -16.64 4.92
CA ASN A 203 1.38 -16.18 6.29
C ASN A 203 1.47 -17.36 7.27
N ARG A 204 2.49 -17.38 8.14
CA ARG A 204 2.71 -18.50 9.08
C ARG A 204 1.82 -18.44 10.31
N SER A 205 1.19 -17.29 10.58
CA SER A 205 0.30 -17.09 11.73
C SER A 205 -1.14 -17.53 11.45
N GLY A 206 -1.43 -18.11 10.28
CA GLY A 206 -2.78 -18.51 9.86
C GLY A 206 -3.38 -17.54 8.84
N ALA A 207 -4.71 -17.47 8.76
CA ALA A 207 -5.36 -16.53 7.84
C ALA A 207 -5.11 -15.08 8.27
N ALA A 208 -4.47 -14.30 7.39
CA ALA A 208 -4.25 -12.86 7.57
C ALA A 208 -5.13 -12.08 6.61
N THR A 209 -5.73 -10.99 7.09
CA THR A 209 -6.59 -10.12 6.27
C THR A 209 -6.15 -8.67 6.39
N VAL A 210 -6.22 -7.95 5.28
CA VAL A 210 -5.99 -6.51 5.21
C VAL A 210 -7.20 -5.85 4.56
N GLN A 211 -7.71 -4.82 5.21
CA GLN A 211 -8.79 -3.99 4.71
C GLN A 211 -8.36 -2.53 4.76
N ALA A 212 -8.63 -1.77 3.70
CA ALA A 212 -8.46 -0.34 3.69
C ALA A 212 -9.68 0.32 3.07
N ARG A 213 -10.13 1.43 3.63
CA ARG A 213 -11.23 2.23 3.08
C ARG A 213 -11.07 3.70 3.38
N GLY A 214 -11.56 4.55 2.51
CA GLY A 214 -11.54 5.99 2.74
C GLY A 214 -11.47 6.77 1.44
N SER A 215 -10.95 7.98 1.51
CA SER A 215 -10.81 8.86 0.36
C SER A 215 -9.36 9.28 0.13
N LEU A 216 -8.99 9.52 -1.13
CA LEU A 216 -7.70 10.08 -1.52
C LEU A 216 -7.86 11.04 -2.69
N ALA A 217 -7.04 12.09 -2.73
CA ALA A 217 -6.90 12.96 -3.88
C ALA A 217 -5.89 12.34 -4.86
N VAL A 218 -6.36 11.77 -5.97
CA VAL A 218 -5.45 11.11 -6.92
C VAL A 218 -4.60 12.17 -7.63
N GLY A 219 -3.28 12.03 -7.54
CA GLY A 219 -2.33 13.03 -8.05
C GLY A 219 -1.92 14.10 -7.03
N ASP A 220 -2.51 14.08 -5.84
CA ASP A 220 -2.08 14.88 -4.68
C ASP A 220 -1.73 13.94 -3.51
N SER A 221 -1.45 14.52 -2.34
CA SER A 221 -1.11 13.87 -1.09
C SER A 221 -2.28 13.78 -0.12
N ASP A 222 -3.34 14.54 -0.33
CA ASP A 222 -4.49 14.59 0.59
C ASP A 222 -5.23 13.24 0.60
N ALA A 223 -5.51 12.73 1.79
CA ALA A 223 -6.16 11.45 1.99
C ALA A 223 -6.80 11.35 3.38
N ASP A 224 -7.83 10.54 3.51
CA ASP A 224 -8.42 10.12 4.77
C ASP A 224 -8.74 8.64 4.68
N MET A 225 -7.88 7.81 5.25
CA MET A 225 -7.90 6.36 5.12
C MET A 225 -8.00 5.68 6.47
N THR A 226 -8.81 4.64 6.55
CA THR A 226 -8.84 3.69 7.65
C THR A 226 -8.32 2.35 7.16
N VAL A 227 -7.37 1.76 7.90
CA VAL A 227 -6.73 0.49 7.59
C VAL A 227 -6.90 -0.44 8.78
N ALA A 228 -7.31 -1.68 8.51
CA ALA A 228 -7.38 -2.76 9.47
C ALA A 228 -6.56 -3.95 8.96
N VAL A 229 -5.64 -4.44 9.78
CA VAL A 229 -4.85 -5.65 9.56
C VAL A 229 -5.14 -6.62 10.69
N ARG A 230 -5.36 -7.87 10.33
CA ARG A 230 -5.58 -8.96 11.29
C ARG A 230 -4.63 -10.10 11.03
N ASN A 231 -4.02 -10.59 12.11
CA ASN A 231 -3.23 -11.79 12.18
C ASN A 231 -2.09 -11.86 11.15
N MET A 232 -1.51 -10.71 10.81
CA MET A 232 -0.40 -10.65 9.87
C MET A 232 0.88 -11.09 10.56
N ASP A 233 1.60 -12.02 9.95
CA ASP A 233 2.89 -12.49 10.44
C ASP A 233 3.84 -11.31 10.61
N ILE A 234 4.45 -11.22 11.79
CA ILE A 234 5.30 -10.11 12.18
C ILE A 234 6.47 -9.89 11.22
N ARG A 235 6.89 -10.91 10.46
CA ARG A 235 7.94 -10.80 9.44
C ARG A 235 7.61 -9.80 8.34
N TYR A 236 6.32 -9.56 8.04
CA TYR A 236 5.92 -8.53 7.08
C TYR A 236 5.99 -7.11 7.67
N ALA A 237 5.95 -6.96 8.99
CA ALA A 237 6.06 -5.67 9.68
C ALA A 237 7.48 -5.38 10.20
N ALA A 238 8.27 -6.41 10.48
CA ALA A 238 9.60 -6.29 11.09
C ALA A 238 10.55 -5.35 10.35
N PRO A 239 10.61 -5.32 8.99
CA PRO A 239 11.45 -4.36 8.28
C PRO A 239 11.09 -2.90 8.57
N TYR A 240 9.82 -2.59 8.82
CA TYR A 240 9.37 -1.23 9.18
C TYR A 240 9.71 -0.83 10.62
N LEU A 241 10.08 -1.81 11.46
CA LEU A 241 10.44 -1.63 12.86
C LEU A 241 11.93 -1.89 13.13
N ALA A 242 12.72 -2.17 12.09
CA ALA A 242 14.10 -2.65 12.21
C ALA A 242 15.00 -1.69 13.00
N GLU A 243 14.85 -0.37 12.81
CA GLU A 243 15.59 0.66 13.56
C GLU A 243 15.35 0.59 15.08
N ASN A 244 14.31 -0.12 15.52
CA ASN A 244 13.96 -0.27 16.93
C ASN A 244 14.21 -1.70 17.45
N GLY A 245 15.20 -2.40 16.90
CA GLY A 245 15.62 -3.74 17.36
C GLY A 245 14.76 -4.90 16.85
N ALA A 246 13.66 -4.62 16.12
CA ALA A 246 12.75 -5.63 15.62
C ALA A 246 13.35 -6.62 14.60
N GLY A 247 14.60 -6.43 14.16
CA GLY A 247 15.30 -7.35 13.27
C GLY A 247 15.51 -8.76 13.86
N SER A 248 15.39 -8.91 15.18
CA SER A 248 15.48 -10.21 15.86
C SER A 248 14.14 -10.96 15.95
N LEU A 249 13.04 -10.37 15.48
CA LEU A 249 11.72 -11.02 15.46
C LEU A 249 11.69 -12.12 14.40
N ALA A 250 11.51 -13.36 14.86
CA ALA A 250 11.49 -14.56 14.03
C ALA A 250 10.08 -15.14 13.83
N GLY A 251 9.10 -14.69 14.61
CA GLY A 251 7.71 -15.12 14.49
C GLY A 251 6.77 -14.39 15.45
N GLY A 252 5.47 -14.64 15.28
CA GLY A 252 4.39 -13.96 15.98
C GLY A 252 3.41 -13.33 15.00
N ALA A 253 2.35 -12.71 15.50
CA ALA A 253 1.34 -12.04 14.68
C ALA A 253 1.14 -10.59 15.11
N MET A 254 0.62 -9.79 14.19
CA MET A 254 0.30 -8.39 14.38
C MET A 254 -1.10 -8.08 13.88
N ASP A 255 -1.85 -7.38 14.72
CA ASP A 255 -3.05 -6.64 14.34
C ASP A 255 -2.75 -5.13 14.30
N LEU A 256 -3.39 -4.43 13.38
CA LEU A 256 -3.33 -2.98 13.27
C LEU A 256 -4.72 -2.43 12.99
N ASP A 257 -5.15 -1.44 13.77
CA ASP A 257 -6.25 -0.56 13.43
C ASP A 257 -5.70 0.86 13.34
N MET A 258 -5.80 1.51 12.19
CA MET A 258 -5.22 2.82 11.96
C MET A 258 -6.14 3.71 11.15
N ARG A 259 -6.28 4.96 11.57
CA ARG A 259 -6.84 6.05 10.77
C ARG A 259 -5.74 7.05 10.47
N THR A 260 -5.60 7.39 9.19
CA THR A 260 -4.60 8.32 8.68
C THR A 260 -5.30 9.40 7.87
N THR A 261 -5.09 10.65 8.25
CA THR A 261 -5.51 11.83 7.49
C THR A 261 -4.28 12.59 7.05
N VAL A 262 -4.18 12.87 5.76
CA VAL A 262 -3.23 13.81 5.17
C VAL A 262 -4.03 14.97 4.62
N ALA A 263 -3.75 16.17 5.09
CA ALA A 263 -4.38 17.38 4.60
C ALA A 263 -3.33 18.48 4.51
N LYS A 264 -3.20 19.12 3.35
CA LYS A 264 -2.20 20.18 3.11
C LYS A 264 -0.80 19.73 3.53
N ARG A 265 -0.45 18.50 3.17
CA ARG A 265 0.86 17.87 3.47
C ARG A 265 1.13 17.68 4.97
N GLN A 266 0.14 17.84 5.84
CA GLN A 266 0.19 17.46 7.25
C GLN A 266 -0.39 16.07 7.42
N LEU A 267 0.42 15.14 7.90
CA LEU A 267 0.01 13.78 8.24
C LEU A 267 -0.42 13.73 9.70
N ASN A 268 -1.57 13.13 9.96
CA ASN A 268 -2.06 12.73 11.27
C ASN A 268 -2.51 11.27 11.18
N ALA A 269 -1.81 10.37 11.87
CA ALA A 269 -2.14 8.96 11.96
C ALA A 269 -2.34 8.57 13.43
N SER A 270 -3.36 7.77 13.71
CA SER A 270 -3.59 7.24 15.06
C SER A 270 -4.21 5.87 14.99
N GLY A 271 -4.00 5.07 16.03
CA GLY A 271 -4.47 3.70 16.00
C GLY A 271 -3.99 2.84 17.16
N VAL A 272 -4.25 1.55 17.01
CA VAL A 272 -3.85 0.50 17.94
C VAL A 272 -3.08 -0.57 17.17
N VAL A 273 -1.96 -0.98 17.74
CA VAL A 273 -1.22 -2.18 17.32
C VAL A 273 -1.39 -3.23 18.41
N ALA A 274 -1.67 -4.48 18.03
CA ALA A 274 -1.55 -5.61 18.93
C ALA A 274 -0.50 -6.58 18.40
N LEU A 275 0.40 -7.02 19.29
CA LEU A 275 1.41 -8.02 19.01
C LEU A 275 1.06 -9.29 19.77
N HIS A 276 1.13 -10.43 19.08
CA HIS A 276 0.75 -11.73 19.60
C HIS A 276 1.90 -12.72 19.49
N ASP A 277 2.15 -13.47 20.55
CA ASP A 277 3.01 -14.66 20.55
C ASP A 277 4.38 -14.45 19.87
N LEU A 278 5.04 -13.34 20.20
CA LEU A 278 6.31 -12.95 19.59
C LEU A 278 7.41 -13.98 19.87
N LYS A 279 8.18 -14.30 18.84
CA LYS A 279 9.33 -15.19 18.88
C LYS A 279 10.57 -14.44 18.42
N PHE A 280 11.69 -14.68 19.09
CA PHE A 280 12.96 -14.03 18.83
C PHE A 280 14.02 -15.04 18.38
N SER A 281 14.87 -14.66 17.43
CA SER A 281 16.13 -15.36 17.15
C SER A 281 17.22 -14.89 18.12
N GLY A 282 17.78 -15.80 18.91
CA GLY A 282 18.88 -15.49 19.86
C GLY A 282 18.49 -14.50 20.98
N ASP A 283 19.47 -13.75 21.47
CA ASP A 283 19.33 -12.76 22.55
C ASP A 283 18.85 -11.39 22.04
N GLY A 284 17.85 -11.41 21.17
CA GLY A 284 17.28 -10.22 20.54
C GLY A 284 16.78 -9.15 21.51
N SER A 285 16.45 -8.00 20.95
CA SER A 285 15.78 -6.91 21.66
C SER A 285 14.63 -6.37 20.83
N LEU A 286 13.68 -5.70 21.48
CA LEU A 286 12.61 -5.00 20.80
C LEU A 286 12.36 -3.68 21.52
N PHE A 287 12.36 -2.57 20.80
CA PHE A 287 12.20 -1.22 21.35
C PHE A 287 13.16 -0.93 22.52
N SER A 288 14.43 -1.30 22.35
CA SER A 288 15.50 -1.16 23.35
C SER A 288 15.36 -2.04 24.60
N LEU A 289 14.42 -2.99 24.61
CA LEU A 289 14.20 -3.89 25.73
C LEU A 289 14.76 -5.28 25.45
N PRO A 290 15.46 -5.92 26.42
CA PRO A 290 15.94 -7.28 26.26
C PRO A 290 14.79 -8.26 26.03
N ARG A 291 15.01 -9.29 25.21
CA ARG A 291 14.05 -10.37 24.92
C ARG A 291 13.31 -10.88 26.17
N LYS A 292 14.03 -11.12 27.28
CA LYS A 292 13.42 -11.65 28.51
C LYS A 292 12.33 -10.73 29.07
N ALA A 293 12.55 -9.41 29.04
CA ALA A 293 11.56 -8.43 29.48
C ALA A 293 10.33 -8.39 28.56
N VAL A 294 10.56 -8.51 27.25
CA VAL A 294 9.47 -8.55 26.25
C VAL A 294 8.61 -9.80 26.44
N LEU A 295 9.23 -10.96 26.64
CA LEU A 295 8.53 -12.23 26.84
C LEU A 295 7.76 -12.23 28.16
N ALA A 296 8.35 -11.75 29.26
CA ALA A 296 7.66 -11.63 30.55
C ALA A 296 6.41 -10.74 30.44
N ALA A 297 6.53 -9.60 29.78
CA ALA A 297 5.39 -8.70 29.59
C ALA A 297 4.28 -9.27 28.69
N LEU A 298 4.63 -10.17 27.76
CA LEU A 298 3.64 -10.92 26.97
C LEU A 298 2.95 -11.98 27.81
N GLU A 299 3.71 -12.75 28.61
CA GLU A 299 3.18 -13.77 29.52
C GLU A 299 2.15 -13.17 30.50
N ASP A 300 2.48 -12.05 31.14
CA ASP A 300 1.60 -11.31 32.05
C ASP A 300 0.28 -10.87 31.37
N ARG A 301 0.32 -10.70 30.04
CA ARG A 301 -0.79 -10.18 29.24
C ARG A 301 -1.43 -11.25 28.34
N LYS A 302 -1.34 -12.53 28.73
CA LYS A 302 -1.93 -13.66 28.00
C LYS A 302 -1.47 -13.73 26.54
N GLY A 303 -0.18 -13.50 26.31
CA GLY A 303 0.47 -13.55 24.99
C GLY A 303 0.19 -12.35 24.08
N THR A 304 -0.50 -11.31 24.57
CA THR A 304 -0.91 -10.17 23.73
C THR A 304 -0.47 -8.82 24.32
N LEU A 305 0.25 -8.03 23.52
CA LEU A 305 0.60 -6.66 23.88
C LEU A 305 -0.12 -5.67 22.96
N ARG A 306 -1.00 -4.84 23.53
CA ARG A 306 -1.72 -3.78 22.81
C ARG A 306 -1.10 -2.41 23.11
N MET A 307 -0.90 -1.62 22.06
CA MET A 307 -0.25 -0.31 22.13
C MET A 307 -1.01 0.69 21.28
N GLU A 308 -1.39 1.81 21.88
CA GLU A 308 -1.94 2.95 21.16
C GLU A 308 -0.81 3.83 20.61
N PHE A 309 -1.04 4.42 19.44
CA PHE A 309 -0.13 5.39 18.86
C PHE A 309 -0.86 6.60 18.28
N LYS A 310 -0.18 7.74 18.31
CA LYS A 310 -0.54 8.96 17.59
C LYS A 310 0.71 9.55 16.95
N LEU A 311 0.67 9.75 15.65
CA LEU A 311 1.75 10.31 14.84
C LEU A 311 1.24 11.53 14.10
N ALA A 312 1.90 12.67 14.29
CA ALA A 312 1.61 13.88 13.54
C ALA A 312 2.90 14.47 12.99
N GLY A 313 2.85 15.04 11.78
CA GLY A 313 3.98 15.78 11.23
C GLY A 313 3.82 16.20 9.78
N SER A 314 4.69 17.13 9.35
CA SER A 314 4.69 17.68 8.00
C SER A 314 5.45 16.77 7.03
N LEU A 315 4.84 16.44 5.90
CA LEU A 315 5.46 15.75 4.77
C LEU A 315 6.45 16.63 3.99
N ASP A 316 6.51 17.93 4.29
CA ASP A 316 7.54 18.85 3.78
C ASP A 316 8.82 18.84 4.59
N ASN A 317 8.77 18.32 5.81
CA ASN A 317 9.96 18.28 6.66
C ASN A 317 10.85 17.10 6.25
N PRO A 318 12.07 17.32 5.73
CA PRO A 318 12.95 16.24 5.30
C PRO A 318 13.42 15.34 6.46
N LYS A 319 13.35 15.83 7.70
CA LYS A 319 13.65 15.02 8.89
C LYS A 319 12.46 14.15 9.31
N PHE A 320 11.25 14.47 8.86
CA PHE A 320 10.05 13.70 9.16
C PHE A 320 9.99 12.45 8.28
N SER A 321 9.74 11.31 8.92
CA SER A 321 9.52 10.04 8.25
C SER A 321 8.36 9.34 8.95
N ALA A 322 7.31 9.02 8.20
CA ALA A 322 6.13 8.37 8.75
C ALA A 322 6.46 6.99 9.35
N SER A 323 7.32 6.20 8.70
CA SER A 323 7.75 4.89 9.19
C SER A 323 8.57 5.00 10.47
N ARG A 324 9.60 5.86 10.51
CA ARG A 324 10.42 6.06 11.72
C ARG A 324 9.60 6.66 12.87
N GLY A 325 8.75 7.63 12.56
CA GLY A 325 7.85 8.25 13.54
C GLY A 325 6.85 7.26 14.12
N PHE A 326 6.26 6.40 13.28
CA PHE A 326 5.39 5.31 13.72
C PHE A 326 6.15 4.34 14.63
N ALA A 327 7.30 3.84 14.20
CA ALA A 327 8.09 2.90 14.97
C ALA A 327 8.51 3.47 16.35
N ALA A 328 8.87 4.75 16.41
CA ALA A 328 9.15 5.45 17.67
C ALA A 328 7.90 5.61 18.57
N GLN A 329 6.71 5.82 17.99
CA GLN A 329 5.47 5.83 18.79
C GLN A 329 5.15 4.46 19.35
N ILE A 330 5.33 3.39 18.56
CA ILE A 330 5.15 2.03 19.04
C ILE A 330 6.15 1.71 20.15
N ALA A 331 7.42 2.13 20.02
CA ALA A 331 8.41 1.98 21.09
C ALA A 331 7.96 2.64 22.40
N ARG A 332 7.42 3.87 22.33
CA ARG A 332 6.85 4.56 23.50
C ARG A 332 5.63 3.85 24.07
N GLY A 333 4.70 3.41 23.21
CA GLY A 333 3.52 2.66 23.61
C GLY A 333 3.89 1.35 24.31
N PHE A 334 4.92 0.66 23.80
CA PHE A 334 5.49 -0.54 24.39
C PHE A 334 6.01 -0.27 25.80
N GLY A 335 6.88 0.74 25.98
CA GLY A 335 7.45 1.08 27.28
C GLY A 335 6.38 1.40 28.35
N ARG A 336 5.29 2.07 27.95
CA ARG A 336 4.13 2.29 28.83
C ARG A 336 3.39 0.99 29.14
N ALA A 337 3.14 0.16 28.12
CA ALA A 337 2.43 -1.10 28.29
C ALA A 337 3.19 -2.11 29.16
N ILE A 338 4.52 -2.02 29.25
CA ILE A 338 5.31 -2.92 30.11
C ILE A 338 5.74 -2.28 31.44
N GLY A 339 5.23 -1.08 31.77
CA GLY A 339 5.45 -0.46 33.07
C GLY A 339 6.82 0.19 33.29
N VAL A 340 7.69 0.30 32.30
CA VAL A 340 9.00 1.00 32.41
C VAL A 340 8.90 2.51 32.17
N GLY A 341 7.69 3.07 32.21
CA GLY A 341 7.48 4.52 32.24
C GLY A 341 7.98 5.15 33.55
N ALA A 342 8.08 6.48 33.58
CA ALA A 342 8.64 7.27 34.70
C ALA A 342 8.08 6.94 36.11
N GLU A 343 6.93 6.26 36.20
CA GLU A 343 6.31 5.81 37.45
C GLU A 343 6.79 4.40 37.91
N GLY A 344 7.20 3.52 37.00
CA GLY A 344 7.70 2.18 37.34
C GLY A 344 9.14 2.17 37.87
N ALA A 345 9.94 3.17 37.52
CA ALA A 345 11.26 3.38 38.13
C ALA A 345 11.16 3.84 39.60
N ALA A 346 10.06 4.50 39.99
CA ALA A 346 9.81 4.86 41.38
C ALA A 346 9.32 3.65 42.21
N GLY A 347 8.48 2.78 41.62
CA GLY A 347 8.00 1.56 42.28
C GLY A 347 9.07 0.47 42.46
N GLY A 348 9.95 0.28 41.46
CA GLY A 348 11.00 -0.74 41.50
C GLY A 348 12.11 -0.49 42.52
N VAL A 349 12.42 0.78 42.80
CA VAL A 349 13.39 1.14 43.85
C VAL A 349 12.71 1.18 45.23
N ALA A 350 11.43 1.56 45.32
CA ALA A 350 10.68 1.53 46.58
C ALA A 350 10.44 0.09 47.10
N GLY A 351 10.16 -0.87 46.20
CA GLY A 351 10.01 -2.29 46.57
C GLY A 351 11.31 -2.94 47.04
N ALA A 352 12.42 -2.70 46.33
CA ALA A 352 13.73 -3.25 46.68
C ALA A 352 14.30 -2.68 47.99
N VAL A 353 13.95 -1.44 48.35
CA VAL A 353 14.35 -0.83 49.64
C VAL A 353 13.47 -1.31 50.79
N LYS A 354 12.19 -1.63 50.53
CA LYS A 354 11.28 -2.17 51.55
C LYS A 354 11.68 -3.60 51.95
N ASP A 355 11.98 -4.46 50.99
CA ASP A 355 12.45 -5.83 51.26
C ASP A 355 13.80 -5.86 51.99
N LEU A 356 14.69 -4.89 51.70
CA LEU A 356 15.96 -4.75 52.42
C LEU A 356 15.77 -4.18 53.83
N GLY A 357 14.81 -3.26 54.02
CA GLY A 357 14.46 -2.71 55.33
C GLY A 357 13.82 -3.75 56.25
N ASP A 358 12.93 -4.58 55.72
CA ASP A 358 12.27 -5.65 56.45
C ASP A 358 13.27 -6.76 56.83
N ALA A 359 14.20 -7.12 55.93
CA ALA A 359 15.28 -8.08 56.23
C ALA A 359 16.29 -7.60 57.28
N ILE A 360 16.55 -6.29 57.36
CA ILE A 360 17.42 -5.70 58.40
C ILE A 360 16.65 -5.58 59.74
N SER A 361 15.35 -5.30 59.72
CA SER A 361 14.53 -5.20 60.93
C SER A 361 14.35 -6.57 61.62
N ASP A 362 14.21 -7.65 60.85
CA ASP A 362 14.15 -9.02 61.36
C ASP A 362 15.47 -9.48 62.00
N LEU A 363 16.60 -8.90 61.58
CA LEU A 363 17.93 -9.16 62.15
C LEU A 363 18.19 -8.42 63.47
N LEU A 364 17.40 -7.38 63.78
CA LEU A 364 17.54 -6.57 65.00
C LEU A 364 16.50 -6.92 66.08
N THR A 365 15.56 -7.81 65.77
CA THR A 365 14.47 -8.23 66.66
C THR A 365 14.57 -9.68 67.16
N GLN A 366 15.69 -10.36 66.88
CA GLN A 366 16.03 -11.67 67.48
C GLN A 366 17.01 -11.54 68.65
#